data_AF-A0A841PZ64-F1
#
_entry.id   AF-A0A841PZ64-F1
#
_cell.length_a   1.000
_cell.length_b   1.000
_cell.length_c   1.000
_cell.angle_alpha   90.00
_cell.angle_beta   90.00
_cell.angle_gamma   90.00
#
_symmetry.space_group_name_H-M   'P 1'
#
loop_
_entity.id
_entity.type
_entity.pdbx_description
1 polymer ?
#
loop_
_entity_poly.entity_id
_entity_poly.type
_entity_poly.pdbx_seq_one_letter_code
_entity_poly.pdbx_strand_id
1 'polypeptide(L)' 'MSQSKLSYHLKILMDANLLVRETKGTWSYYEINEGEMDRVLSDELCCVFKPGFNKC' A
#
# COMPACT_ATOMS: atom_id res chain seq x y z
N MET A 1 10.43 -21.19 9.86
CA MET A 1 9.92 -20.95 8.50
C MET A 1 10.26 -19.51 8.13
N SER A 2 11.14 -19.26 7.17
CA SER A 2 11.45 -17.89 6.73
C SER A 2 10.34 -17.43 5.78
N GLN A 3 9.52 -16.49 6.24
CA GLN A 3 8.67 -15.72 5.35
C GLN A 3 9.57 -15.09 4.28
N SER A 4 9.17 -15.11 3.01
CA SER A 4 9.90 -14.35 2.00
C SER A 4 9.96 -12.89 2.45
N LYS A 5 11.09 -12.21 2.21
CA LYS A 5 11.25 -10.79 2.61
C LYS A 5 10.07 -9.94 2.13
N LEU A 6 9.58 -10.21 0.92
CA LEU A 6 8.40 -9.57 0.36
C LEU A 6 7.15 -9.78 1.20
N SER A 7 6.80 -11.02 1.52
CA SER A 7 5.60 -11.32 2.31
C SER A 7 5.66 -10.65 3.68
N TYR A 8 6.85 -10.53 4.28
CA TYR A 8 7.05 -9.84 5.55
C TYR A 8 6.71 -8.34 5.44
N HIS A 9 7.22 -7.66 4.41
CA HIS A 9 6.90 -6.26 4.16
C HIS A 9 5.42 -6.04 3.86
N LEU A 10 4.79 -6.93 3.08
CA LEU A 10 3.35 -6.86 2.82
C LEU A 10 2.53 -6.97 4.11
N LYS A 11 2.96 -7.83 5.04
CA LYS A 11 2.30 -7.95 6.35
C LYS A 11 2.39 -6.63 7.13
N ILE A 12 3.57 -6.02 7.23
CA ILE A 12 3.72 -4.72 7.92
C ILE A 12 2.82 -3.65 7.29
N LEU A 13 2.77 -3.57 5.97
CA LEU A 13 1.96 -2.57 5.26
C LEU A 13 0.46 -2.80 5.44
N MET A 14 0.01 -4.06 5.51
CA MET A 14 -1.39 -4.39 5.85
C MET A 14 -1.70 -4.08 7.32
N ASP A 15 -0.79 -4.40 8.25
CA ASP A 15 -0.96 -4.12 9.68
C ASP A 15 -1.05 -2.59 9.94
N ALA A 16 -0.36 -1.78 9.13
CA ALA A 16 -0.45 -0.32 9.12
C ALA A 16 -1.68 0.23 8.36
N ASN A 17 -2.57 -0.62 7.85
CA ASN A 17 -3.76 -0.27 7.07
C ASN A 17 -3.47 0.50 5.76
N LEU A 18 -2.25 0.40 5.24
CA LEU A 18 -1.82 1.05 3.99
C LEU A 18 -2.12 0.21 2.75
N LEU A 19 -2.33 -1.09 2.91
CA LEU A 19 -2.69 -2.02 1.84
C LEU A 19 -3.99 -2.76 2.15
N VAL A 20 -4.84 -2.89 1.13
CA VAL A 20 -6.01 -3.76 1.12
C VAL A 20 -5.67 -5.01 0.31
N ARG A 21 -6.08 -6.17 0.79
CA ARG A 21 -5.84 -7.45 0.12
C ARG A 21 -7.16 -8.08 -0.32
N GLU A 22 -7.24 -8.44 -1.59
CA GLU A 22 -8.32 -9.26 -2.14
C GLU A 22 -7.75 -10.61 -2.61
N THR A 23 -8.40 -11.73 -2.25
CA THR A 23 -7.95 -13.06 -2.68
C THR A 23 -8.92 -13.61 -3.73
N LYS A 24 -8.41 -13.95 -4.91
CA LYS A 24 -9.19 -14.58 -5.99
C LYS A 24 -8.54 -15.91 -6.36
N GLY A 25 -9.16 -16.99 -5.92
CA GLY A 25 -8.63 -18.35 -6.09
C GLY A 25 -7.28 -18.50 -5.38
N THR A 26 -6.25 -18.87 -6.14
CA THR A 26 -4.87 -19.03 -5.64
C THR A 26 -4.09 -17.72 -5.54
N TRP A 27 -4.61 -16.62 -6.08
CA TRP A 27 -3.91 -15.34 -6.17
C TRP A 27 -4.37 -14.35 -5.11
N SER A 28 -3.41 -13.63 -4.53
CA SER A 28 -3.66 -12.49 -3.65
C SER A 28 -3.29 -11.21 -4.37
N TYR A 29 -4.28 -10.34 -4.52
CA TYR A 29 -4.16 -9.00 -5.07
C TYR A 29 -4.04 -8.00 -3.93
N TYR A 30 -3.18 -7.01 -4.10
CA TYR A 30 -2.94 -5.97 -3.12
C TYR A 30 -3.16 -4.62 -3.77
N GLU A 31 -3.89 -3.76 -3.09
CA GLU A 31 -4.22 -2.41 -3.51
C GLU A 31 -3.83 -1.43 -2.42
N ILE A 32 -3.44 -0.22 -2.80
CA ILE A 32 -3.07 0.83 -1.84
C ILE A 32 -4.34 1.43 -1.26
N ASN A 33 -4.39 1.54 0.07
CA ASN A 33 -5.41 2.32 0.74
C ASN A 33 -5.08 3.82 0.60
N GLU A 34 -5.55 4.40 -0.50
CA GLU A 34 -5.28 5.78 -0.86
C GLU A 34 -5.65 6.79 0.23
N GLY A 35 -6.76 6.56 0.96
CA GLY A 35 -7.23 7.49 1.98
C GLY A 35 -6.32 7.55 3.21
N GLU A 36 -5.73 6.42 3.61
CA GLU A 36 -4.76 6.38 4.70
C GLU A 36 -3.36 6.80 4.25
N MET A 37 -2.99 6.46 3.01
CA MET A 37 -1.71 6.87 2.43
C MET A 37 -1.58 8.40 2.35
N ASP A 38 -2.65 9.10 1.94
CA ASP A 38 -2.67 10.57 1.84
C ASP A 38 -2.48 11.28 3.19
N ARG A 39 -2.76 10.59 4.30
CA ARG A 39 -2.60 11.15 5.65
C ARG A 39 -1.16 11.03 6.16
N VAL A 40 -0.39 10.10 5.59
CA VAL A 40 0.98 9.79 6.01
C VAL A 40 2.00 10.45 5.09
N LEU A 41 1.70 10.57 3.81
CA LEU A 41 2.60 11.19 2.84
C LEU A 41 2.67 12.71 3.07
N SER A 42 3.89 13.25 3.00
CA SER A 42 4.09 14.68 2.82
C SER A 42 3.66 15.09 1.40
N ASP A 43 3.35 16.37 1.23
CA ASP A 43 2.96 16.92 -0.08
C ASP A 43 4.00 16.63 -1.17
N GLU A 44 5.30 16.63 -0.83
CA GLU A 44 6.39 16.31 -1.75
C GLU A 44 6.37 14.85 -2.26
N LEU A 45 5.91 13.91 -1.44
CA LEU A 45 5.84 12.49 -1.80
C LEU A 45 4.50 12.12 -2.45
N CYS A 46 3.46 12.93 -2.26
CA CYS A 46 2.14 12.71 -2.86
C CYS A 46 2.23 12.54 -4.38
N CYS A 47 3.00 13.40 -5.07
CA CYS A 47 3.11 13.37 -6.54
C CYS A 47 3.88 12.15 -7.08
N VAL A 48 4.74 11.53 -6.26
CA VAL A 48 5.50 10.32 -6.64
C VAL A 48 4.60 9.08 -6.61
N PHE A 49 3.75 8.99 -5.60
CA PHE A 49 2.87 7.83 -5.41
C PHE A 49 1.51 8.00 -6.11
N LYS A 50 1.11 9.25 -6.44
CA LYS A 50 -0.13 9.58 -7.14
C LYS A 50 0.10 10.61 -8.27
N PRO A 51 0.55 10.20 -9.46
CA PRO A 51 0.85 11.13 -10.58
C PRO A 51 -0.39 11.82 -11.21
N GLY A 52 -1.56 11.79 -10.57
CA GLY A 52 -2.80 12.44 -11.04
C GLY A 52 -3.61 13.14 -9.94
N PHE A 53 -3.06 13.30 -8.74
CA PHE A 53 -3.74 13.99 -7.66
C PHE A 53 -3.56 15.51 -7.81
N ASN A 54 -4.66 16.24 -8.07
CA ASN A 54 -4.71 17.70 -8.30
C ASN A 54 -4.40 18.57 -7.06
N LYS A 55 -3.65 18.03 -6.09
CA LYS A 55 -3.18 18.74 -4.90
C LYS A 55 -1.66 18.76 -4.76
N CYS A 56 -0.98 18.33 -5.82
CA CYS A 56 0.25 18.96 -6.28
C CYS A 56 -0.14 20.08 -7.25
#